data_AF-A0A7Y7Y2A1-F1
#
_entry.id   AF-A0A7Y7Y2A1-F1
#
_cell.length_a   1.000
_cell.length_b   1.000
_cell.length_c   1.000
_cell.angle_alpha   90.00
_cell.angle_beta   90.00
_cell.angle_gamma   90.00
#
_symmetry.space_group_name_H-M   'P 1'
#
loop_
_entity.id
_entity.type
_entity.pdbx_description
1 polymer ?
#
loop_
_entity_poly.entity_id
_entity_poly.type
_entity_poly.pdbx_seq_one_letter_code
_entity_poly.pdbx_strand_id
1 'polypeptide(L)'
;MVALRYSISNTSQNLNTLCELIRDQNCHRVILFGTVENELDSENRDSNLPYVAALAVYEIPNIDSIYVLFDGIFLTAARYPRYTEVRALLDVAQESGRVYFCEARAPLTRTFTSEDAVAALKDLGPIRRLDADSRADYFALLSGFTEQQYVDIYNS
;
A
#
# COMPACT_ATOMS: atom_id res chain seq x y z
N MET A 1 0.68 17.07 -14.98
CA MET A 1 0.49 15.89 -14.11
C MET A 1 -0.97 15.46 -14.20
N VAL A 2 -1.25 14.16 -14.33
CA VAL A 2 -2.63 13.63 -14.26
C VAL A 2 -2.75 12.73 -13.04
N ALA A 3 -3.71 13.00 -12.15
CA ALA A 3 -3.95 12.19 -10.94
C ALA A 3 -5.35 11.57 -10.99
N LEU A 4 -5.40 10.25 -10.91
CA LEU A 4 -6.63 9.45 -10.92
C LEU A 4 -6.76 8.73 -9.59
N ARG A 5 -7.93 8.82 -8.96
CA ARG A 5 -8.25 8.02 -7.77
C ARG A 5 -8.96 6.76 -8.22
N TYR A 6 -8.43 5.60 -7.85
CA TYR A 6 -9.05 4.33 -8.19
C TYR A 6 -10.39 4.18 -7.47
N SER A 7 -11.43 3.83 -8.23
CA SER A 7 -12.78 3.66 -7.68
C SER A 7 -12.88 2.30 -6.99
N ILE A 8 -12.96 2.34 -5.66
CA ILE A 8 -12.89 1.19 -4.75
C ILE A 8 -14.05 0.22 -5.00
N SER A 9 -13.77 -1.10 -5.00
CA SER A 9 -14.79 -2.14 -4.94
C SER A 9 -14.68 -2.96 -3.65
N ASN A 10 -14.26 -4.23 -3.72
CA ASN A 10 -14.01 -5.09 -2.55
C ASN A 10 -12.50 -5.38 -2.40
N THR A 11 -12.09 -5.73 -1.18
CA THR A 11 -10.66 -5.89 -0.82
C THR A 11 -9.88 -6.83 -1.73
N SER A 12 -10.47 -7.95 -2.15
CA SER A 12 -9.75 -8.92 -2.99
C SER A 12 -9.63 -8.46 -4.45
N GLN A 13 -10.64 -7.80 -5.01
CA GLN A 13 -10.55 -7.18 -6.35
C GLN A 13 -9.54 -6.03 -6.37
N ASN A 14 -9.54 -5.25 -5.31
CA ASN A 14 -8.61 -4.17 -5.03
C ASN A 14 -7.15 -4.67 -4.99
N LEU A 15 -6.89 -5.75 -4.24
CA LEU A 15 -5.58 -6.42 -4.21
C LEU A 15 -5.18 -6.93 -5.60
N ASN A 16 -6.08 -7.65 -6.27
CA ASN A 16 -5.79 -8.23 -7.58
C ASN A 16 -5.41 -7.14 -8.59
N THR A 17 -6.16 -6.04 -8.62
CA THR A 17 -5.85 -4.88 -9.47
C THR A 17 -4.46 -4.32 -9.15
N LEU A 18 -4.12 -4.14 -7.87
CA LEU A 18 -2.80 -3.63 -7.50
C LEU A 18 -1.68 -4.59 -7.94
N CYS A 19 -1.86 -5.90 -7.77
CA CYS A 19 -0.94 -6.92 -8.25
C CYS A 19 -0.79 -6.93 -9.78
N GLU A 20 -1.88 -6.71 -10.52
CA GLU A 20 -1.85 -6.58 -11.98
C GLU A 20 -1.07 -5.34 -12.42
N LEU A 21 -1.25 -4.20 -11.75
CA LEU A 21 -0.48 -2.97 -12.04
C LEU A 21 1.01 -3.16 -11.75
N ILE A 22 1.37 -3.85 -10.67
CA ILE A 22 2.78 -4.15 -10.36
C ILE A 22 3.42 -5.02 -11.46
N ARG A 23 2.64 -5.93 -12.05
CA ARG A 23 3.10 -6.81 -13.15
C ARG A 23 3.09 -6.13 -14.52
N ASP A 24 2.34 -5.05 -14.68
CA ASP A 24 2.28 -4.28 -15.92
C ASP A 24 3.66 -3.68 -16.25
N GLN A 25 4.15 -3.95 -17.46
CA GLN A 25 5.44 -3.43 -17.91
C GLN A 25 5.43 -1.92 -18.14
N ASN A 26 4.25 -1.33 -18.33
CA ASN A 26 4.08 0.11 -18.48
C ASN A 26 3.99 0.82 -17.13
N CYS A 27 3.73 0.10 -16.04
CA CYS A 27 3.82 0.66 -14.70
C CYS A 27 5.30 0.78 -14.32
N HIS A 28 5.78 2.02 -14.32
CA HIS A 28 7.19 2.28 -14.08
C HIS A 28 7.55 2.08 -12.61
N ARG A 29 6.64 2.46 -11.71
CA ARG A 29 6.86 2.41 -10.27
C ARG A 29 5.56 2.28 -9.50
N VAL A 30 5.59 1.52 -8.41
CA VAL A 30 4.53 1.55 -7.39
C VAL A 30 5.15 1.90 -6.05
N ILE A 31 4.54 2.84 -5.32
CA ILE A 31 4.96 3.22 -3.97
C ILE A 31 3.85 2.80 -3.00
N LEU A 32 4.20 1.98 -2.03
CA LEU A 32 3.33 1.53 -0.95
C LEU A 32 3.49 2.40 0.28
N PHE A 33 2.40 2.60 0.99
CA PHE A 33 2.35 3.34 2.23
C PHE A 33 1.52 2.54 3.24
N GLY A 34 1.78 2.74 4.52
CA GLY A 34 0.80 2.43 5.56
C GLY A 34 0.16 3.72 6.04
N THR A 35 -1.16 3.76 6.13
CA THR A 35 -1.85 4.94 6.65
C THR A 35 -1.54 5.16 8.13
N VAL A 36 -1.84 6.35 8.64
CA VAL A 36 -2.07 6.54 10.07
C VAL A 36 -3.16 5.57 10.57
N GLU A 37 -3.12 5.24 11.85
CA GLU A 37 -4.15 4.44 12.50
C GLU A 37 -5.51 5.12 12.36
N ASN A 38 -6.55 4.32 12.16
CA ASN A 38 -7.89 4.83 11.97
C ASN A 38 -8.55 5.06 13.34
N GLU A 39 -8.46 6.28 13.89
CA GLU A 39 -9.10 6.62 15.17
C GLU A 39 -10.64 6.59 15.12
N LEU A 40 -11.24 6.47 13.92
CA LEU A 40 -12.69 6.56 13.72
C LEU A 40 -13.48 5.35 14.23
N ASP A 41 -12.83 4.28 14.66
CA ASP A 41 -13.50 3.03 15.04
C ASP A 41 -13.02 2.52 16.41
N SER A 42 -12.98 3.42 17.39
CA SER A 42 -12.55 3.16 18.78
C SER A 42 -13.32 2.03 19.50
N GLU A 43 -14.44 1.58 18.95
CA GLU A 43 -15.21 0.44 19.46
C GLU A 43 -14.66 -0.92 18.98
N ASN A 44 -13.90 -0.96 17.88
CA ASN A 44 -13.29 -2.16 17.33
C ASN A 44 -11.77 -2.03 17.40
N ARG A 45 -11.16 -2.40 18.53
CA ARG A 45 -9.69 -2.35 18.69
C ARG A 45 -8.92 -3.14 17.62
N ASP A 46 -9.57 -4.09 16.95
CA ASP A 46 -9.04 -4.85 15.82
C ASP A 46 -9.02 -4.08 14.47
N SER A 47 -9.69 -2.92 14.36
CA SER A 47 -9.77 -2.10 13.14
C SER A 47 -8.88 -0.86 13.15
N ASN A 48 -8.16 -0.60 14.24
CA ASN A 48 -7.22 0.54 14.36
C ASN A 48 -5.92 0.34 13.56
N LEU A 49 -5.70 -0.81 12.94
CA LEU A 49 -4.49 -1.06 12.18
C LEU A 49 -4.40 -0.21 10.90
N PRO A 50 -3.18 0.24 10.54
CA PRO A 50 -2.90 0.91 9.28
C PRO A 50 -3.45 0.15 8.07
N TYR A 51 -4.05 0.88 7.14
CA TYR A 51 -4.37 0.35 5.81
C TYR A 51 -3.18 0.48 4.89
N VAL A 52 -3.08 -0.42 3.91
CA VAL A 52 -2.22 -0.21 2.74
C VAL A 52 -2.80 0.93 1.92
N ALA A 53 -1.97 1.91 1.58
CA ALA A 53 -2.24 2.83 0.49
C ALA A 53 -1.16 2.63 -0.58
N ALA A 54 -1.49 2.92 -1.83
CA ALA A 54 -0.52 2.80 -2.92
C ALA A 54 -0.63 3.94 -3.93
N LEU A 55 0.49 4.24 -4.56
CA LEU A 55 0.61 5.19 -5.65
C LEU A 55 1.31 4.49 -6.82
N ALA A 56 0.56 4.16 -7.87
CA ALA A 56 1.13 3.64 -9.10
C ALA A 56 1.48 4.80 -10.04
N VAL A 57 2.66 4.75 -10.63
CA VAL A 57 3.22 5.80 -11.49
C VAL A 57 3.46 5.22 -12.88
N TYR A 58 2.80 5.85 -13.84
CA TYR A 58 2.95 5.59 -15.25
C TYR A 58 3.68 6.76 -15.89
N GLU A 59 4.77 6.48 -16.59
CA GLU A 59 5.52 7.47 -17.35
C GLU A 59 5.22 7.26 -18.83
N ILE A 60 4.57 8.25 -19.46
CA ILE A 60 4.33 8.24 -20.90
C ILE A 60 5.34 9.17 -21.55
N PRO A 61 6.23 8.67 -22.43
CA PRO A 61 7.19 9.50 -23.14
C PRO A 61 6.50 10.66 -23.88
N ASN A 62 7.02 11.88 -23.71
CA ASN A 62 6.52 13.11 -24.33
C ASN A 62 5.12 13.57 -23.89
N ILE A 63 4.58 13.02 -22.80
CA ILE A 63 3.37 13.54 -22.13
C ILE A 63 3.76 13.91 -20.68
N ASP A 64 2.86 13.69 -19.73
CA ASP A 64 3.04 13.88 -18.30
C ASP A 64 2.99 12.52 -17.58
N SER A 65 3.59 12.43 -16.40
CA SER A 65 3.38 11.29 -15.52
C SER A 65 1.92 11.19 -15.08
N ILE A 66 1.37 9.99 -15.18
CA ILE A 66 0.04 9.63 -14.68
C ILE A 66 0.22 8.92 -13.34
N TYR A 67 -0.55 9.38 -12.35
CA TYR A 67 -0.55 8.84 -11.00
C TYR A 67 -1.91 8.19 -10.72
N VAL A 68 -1.90 6.93 -10.31
CA VAL A 68 -3.11 6.22 -9.87
C VAL A 68 -3.03 5.99 -8.37
N LEU A 69 -3.96 6.60 -7.65
CA LEU A 69 -4.03 6.63 -6.20
C LEU A 69 -4.98 5.54 -5.68
N PHE A 70 -4.47 4.75 -4.74
CA PHE A 70 -5.21 3.74 -3.98
C PHE A 70 -5.23 4.15 -2.51
N ASP A 71 -6.18 5.00 -2.11
CA ASP A 71 -6.22 5.62 -0.76
C ASP A 71 -7.50 5.31 0.05
N GLY A 72 -8.22 4.24 -0.28
CA GLY A 72 -9.55 3.98 0.28
C GLY A 72 -9.90 2.54 0.65
N ILE A 73 -9.28 1.99 1.70
CA ILE A 73 -9.55 0.64 2.24
C ILE A 73 -8.91 -0.47 1.41
N PHE A 74 -7.69 -0.81 1.77
CA PHE A 74 -6.94 -1.88 1.13
C PHE A 74 -6.11 -2.53 2.24
N LEU A 75 -6.41 -3.78 2.57
CA LEU A 75 -5.54 -4.67 3.36
C LEU A 75 -5.10 -4.14 4.74
N THR A 76 -5.74 -4.64 5.79
CA THR A 76 -5.15 -4.57 7.14
C THR A 76 -4.51 -5.91 7.44
N ALA A 77 -3.36 -5.92 8.10
CA ALA A 77 -2.75 -7.16 8.59
C ALA A 77 -3.55 -7.80 9.77
N ALA A 78 -4.77 -7.31 10.04
CA ALA A 78 -5.48 -7.52 11.30
C ALA A 78 -5.84 -8.98 11.62
N ARG A 79 -6.13 -9.84 10.62
CA ARG A 79 -6.57 -11.24 10.82
C ARG A 79 -6.31 -12.13 9.58
N TYR A 80 -6.23 -13.44 9.75
CA TYR A 80 -6.33 -14.44 8.67
C TYR A 80 -7.77 -14.36 8.10
N PRO A 81 -8.02 -13.93 6.84
CA PRO A 81 -7.28 -14.16 5.58
C PRO A 81 -6.58 -12.93 4.97
N ARG A 82 -6.54 -11.79 5.67
CA ARG A 82 -5.94 -10.55 5.16
C ARG A 82 -4.40 -10.57 5.23
N TYR A 83 -3.83 -11.36 6.15
CA TYR A 83 -2.39 -11.63 6.18
C TYR A 83 -1.90 -12.29 4.89
N THR A 84 -2.61 -13.31 4.40
CA THR A 84 -2.24 -14.00 3.15
C THR A 84 -2.34 -13.09 1.94
N GLU A 85 -3.27 -12.14 1.96
CA GLU A 85 -3.42 -11.12 0.92
C GLU A 85 -2.25 -10.12 0.92
N VAL A 86 -1.85 -9.61 2.10
CA VAL A 86 -0.65 -8.75 2.24
C VAL A 86 0.60 -9.52 1.80
N ARG A 87 0.75 -10.78 2.22
CA ARG A 87 1.88 -11.63 1.83
C ARG A 87 1.96 -11.78 0.31
N ALA A 88 0.84 -12.06 -0.35
CA ALA A 88 0.76 -12.18 -1.81
C ALA A 88 1.15 -10.88 -2.52
N LEU A 89 0.72 -9.72 -2.00
CA LEU A 89 1.15 -8.42 -2.51
C LEU A 89 2.67 -8.25 -2.42
N LEU A 90 3.25 -8.58 -1.26
CA LEU A 90 4.69 -8.43 -1.03
C LEU A 90 5.52 -9.40 -1.89
N ASP A 91 5.02 -10.60 -2.15
CA ASP A 91 5.67 -11.57 -3.04
C ASP A 91 5.75 -11.00 -4.48
N VAL A 92 4.62 -10.50 -5.00
CA VAL A 92 4.56 -9.87 -6.32
C VAL A 92 5.40 -8.60 -6.39
N ALA A 93 5.40 -7.81 -5.31
CA ALA A 93 6.20 -6.60 -5.19
C ALA A 93 7.70 -6.88 -5.31
N GLN A 94 8.18 -7.87 -4.55
CA GLN A 94 9.58 -8.29 -4.56
C GLN A 94 9.99 -8.84 -5.93
N GLU A 95 9.17 -9.69 -6.54
CA GLU A 95 9.43 -10.27 -7.87
C GLU A 95 9.55 -9.19 -8.96
N SER A 96 8.73 -8.13 -8.89
CA SER A 96 8.75 -7.08 -9.89
C SER A 96 10.01 -6.21 -9.87
N GLY A 97 10.63 -6.02 -8.70
CA GLY A 97 11.72 -5.07 -8.48
C GLY A 97 11.35 -3.59 -8.70
N ARG A 98 10.06 -3.26 -8.89
CA ARG A 98 9.56 -1.89 -9.20
C ARG A 98 8.72 -1.29 -8.07
N VAL A 99 8.56 -2.03 -6.98
CA VAL A 99 7.82 -1.58 -5.81
C VAL A 99 8.75 -0.96 -4.80
N TYR A 100 8.31 0.15 -4.24
CA TYR A 100 8.96 0.89 -3.19
C TYR A 100 7.95 1.11 -2.06
N PHE A 101 8.42 1.49 -0.88
CA PHE A 101 7.56 1.89 0.22
C PHE A 101 8.11 3.13 0.93
N CYS A 102 7.21 3.88 1.56
CA CYS A 102 7.58 4.97 2.44
C CYS A 102 7.53 4.51 3.91
N GLU A 103 8.53 4.89 4.70
CA GLU A 103 8.58 4.60 6.14
C GLU A 103 7.66 5.52 6.95
N ALA A 104 7.31 6.68 6.39
CA ALA A 104 6.37 7.60 7.00
C ALA A 104 4.92 7.15 6.78
N ARG A 105 4.07 7.46 7.76
CA ARG A 105 2.65 7.11 7.73
C ARG A 105 1.88 8.07 6.85
N ALA A 106 1.13 7.54 5.89
CA ALA A 106 0.30 8.34 5.00
C ALA A 106 -0.91 8.93 5.76
N PRO A 107 -1.21 10.23 5.59
CA PRO A 107 -2.46 10.80 6.09
C PRO A 107 -3.66 10.17 5.37
N LEU A 108 -4.84 10.24 5.99
CA LEU A 108 -6.08 9.81 5.35
C LEU A 108 -6.52 10.85 4.31
N THR A 109 -6.27 10.60 3.03
CA THR A 109 -6.51 11.56 1.93
C THR A 109 -7.91 11.49 1.32
N ARG A 110 -8.87 10.82 1.97
CA ARG A 110 -10.24 10.62 1.45
C ARG A 110 -10.99 11.92 1.15
N THR A 111 -10.68 12.99 1.88
CA THR A 111 -11.28 14.32 1.71
C THR A 111 -10.51 15.21 0.73
N PHE A 112 -9.36 14.76 0.24
CA PHE A 112 -8.47 15.54 -0.62
C PHE A 112 -8.88 15.35 -2.08
N THR A 113 -8.56 16.32 -2.94
CA THR A 113 -8.57 16.10 -4.38
C THR A 113 -7.51 15.05 -4.74
N SER A 114 -7.64 14.41 -5.91
CA SER A 114 -6.64 13.43 -6.36
C SER A 114 -5.23 14.02 -6.46
N GLU A 115 -5.13 15.28 -6.91
CA GLU A 115 -3.86 15.97 -7.10
C GLU A 115 -3.20 16.32 -5.76
N ASP A 116 -3.98 16.85 -4.80
CA ASP A 116 -3.50 17.17 -3.46
C ASP A 116 -3.06 15.92 -2.70
N ALA A 117 -3.81 14.82 -2.85
CA ALA A 117 -3.46 13.54 -2.24
C ALA A 117 -2.14 12.99 -2.79
N VAL A 118 -1.93 13.06 -4.11
CA VAL A 118 -0.66 12.66 -4.73
C VAL A 118 0.49 13.53 -4.23
N ALA A 119 0.29 14.85 -4.14
CA ALA A 119 1.31 15.77 -3.61
C ALA A 119 1.69 15.41 -2.16
N ALA A 120 0.69 15.22 -1.29
CA ALA A 120 0.91 14.84 0.11
C ALA A 120 1.68 13.52 0.27
N LEU A 121 1.42 12.53 -0.59
CA LEU A 121 2.11 11.24 -0.54
C LEU A 121 3.53 11.30 -1.11
N LYS A 122 3.78 12.12 -2.13
CA LYS A 122 5.11 12.29 -2.72
C LYS A 122 6.08 12.99 -1.78
N ASP A 123 5.59 13.95 -1.01
CA ASP A 123 6.40 14.75 -0.07
C ASP A 123 6.44 14.15 1.34
N LEU A 124 5.89 12.94 1.51
CA LEU A 124 5.68 12.34 2.83
C LEU A 124 6.97 11.96 3.55
N GLY A 125 8.00 11.54 2.80
CA GLY A 125 9.25 11.10 3.42
C GLY A 125 10.14 10.26 2.50
N PRO A 126 11.21 9.66 3.06
CA PRO A 126 12.11 8.81 2.31
C PRO A 126 11.38 7.57 1.79
N ILE A 127 11.73 7.16 0.57
CA ILE A 127 11.19 5.99 -0.11
C ILE A 127 12.30 4.97 -0.26
N ARG A 128 12.04 3.73 0.14
CA ARG A 128 12.98 2.60 0.04
C ARG A 128 12.41 1.54 -0.90
N ARG A 129 13.27 0.90 -1.68
CA ARG A 129 12.83 -0.21 -2.56
C ARG A 129 12.37 -1.38 -1.70
N LEU A 130 11.31 -2.06 -2.12
CA LEU A 130 10.83 -3.27 -1.47
C LEU A 130 11.59 -4.49 -2.03
N ASP A 131 12.48 -5.05 -1.22
CA ASP A 131 13.19 -6.30 -1.50
C ASP A 131 13.20 -7.22 -0.27
N ALA A 132 13.90 -8.35 -0.36
CA ALA A 132 13.90 -9.38 0.68
C ALA A 132 14.34 -8.86 2.04
N ASP A 133 15.23 -7.87 2.08
CA ASP A 133 15.77 -7.31 3.32
C ASP A 133 14.83 -6.27 3.94
N SER A 134 14.10 -5.51 3.12
CA SER A 134 13.22 -4.44 3.58
C SER A 134 11.75 -4.84 3.74
N ARG A 135 11.38 -6.04 3.27
CA ARG A 135 10.01 -6.55 3.32
C ARG A 135 9.47 -6.58 4.75
N ALA A 136 10.28 -7.05 5.70
CA ALA A 136 9.91 -7.15 7.10
C ALA A 136 9.63 -5.77 7.71
N ASP A 137 10.39 -4.73 7.31
CA ASP A 137 10.21 -3.35 7.77
C ASP A 137 8.84 -2.82 7.35
N TYR A 138 8.45 -3.02 6.09
CA TYR A 138 7.13 -2.61 5.60
C TYR A 138 5.99 -3.40 6.26
N PHE A 139 6.17 -4.70 6.49
CA PHE A 139 5.16 -5.50 7.18
C PHE A 139 4.96 -5.05 8.65
N ALA A 140 6.06 -4.73 9.35
CA ALA A 140 6.01 -4.19 10.70
C ALA A 140 5.28 -2.84 10.76
N LEU A 141 5.43 -2.03 9.71
CA LEU A 141 4.67 -0.80 9.55
C LEU A 141 3.15 -1.12 9.50
N LEU A 142 2.69 -2.14 8.79
CA LEU A 142 1.25 -2.43 8.72
C LEU A 142 0.65 -3.11 9.96
N SER A 143 1.45 -3.90 10.69
CA SER A 143 0.91 -4.82 11.71
C SER A 143 1.36 -4.51 13.15
N GLY A 144 2.39 -3.68 13.33
CA GLY A 144 3.04 -3.47 14.64
C GLY A 144 3.89 -4.66 15.11
N PHE A 145 3.94 -5.76 14.35
CA PHE A 145 4.69 -6.98 14.65
C PHE A 145 5.53 -7.41 13.44
N THR A 146 6.53 -8.26 13.66
CA THR A 146 7.28 -8.87 12.54
C THR A 146 6.46 -9.96 11.85
N GLU A 147 6.74 -10.22 10.57
CA GLU A 147 6.08 -11.29 9.80
C GLU A 147 6.23 -12.66 10.48
N GLN A 148 7.39 -12.93 11.10
CA GLN A 148 7.68 -14.17 11.83
C GLN A 148 6.81 -14.32 13.10
N GLN A 149 6.64 -13.25 13.88
CA GLN A 149 5.77 -13.28 15.06
C GLN A 149 4.31 -13.57 14.69
N TYR A 150 3.84 -13.08 13.54
CA TYR A 150 2.49 -13.39 13.05
C TYR A 150 2.35 -14.86 12.66
N VAL A 151 3.36 -15.44 12.01
CA VAL A 151 3.38 -16.88 11.64
C VAL A 151 3.32 -17.75 12.89
N ASP A 152 4.03 -17.38 13.95
CA ASP A 152 4.07 -18.15 15.20
C ASP A 152 2.75 -18.06 15.99
N ILE A 153 2.08 -16.89 16.00
CA ILE A 153 0.79 -16.69 16.68
C ILE A 153 -0.35 -17.49 16.06
N TYR A 154 -0.37 -17.67 14.74
CA TYR A 154 -1.49 -18.29 14.02
C TYR A 154 -1.25 -19.74 13.55
N ASN A 155 -0.03 -20.28 13.70
CA ASN A 155 0.27 -21.69 13.48
C ASN A 155 0.42 -22.51 14.79
N SER A 156 0.11 -21.90 15.94
CA SER A 156 0.05 -22.57 17.26
C SER A 156 -1.37 -23.02 17.59
#